data_AF-I1CYT3-F1
#
_entry.id   AF-I1CYT3-F1
#
_cell.length_a   1.000
_cell.length_b   1.000
_cell.length_c   1.000
_cell.angle_alpha   90.00
_cell.angle_beta   90.00
_cell.angle_gamma   90.00
#
_symmetry.space_group_name_H-M   'P 1'
#
loop_
_entity.id
_entity.type
_entity.pdbx_description
1 polymer ?
#
loop_
_entity_poly.entity_id
_entity_poly.type
_entity_poly.pdbx_seq_one_letter_code
_entity_poly.pdbx_strand_id
1 'polypeptide(L)' 'MTSPNPDPDPRTTPGLEPGGGVSPGDTPPDSGQTSGLSHREPRPSRKMSIAWLVTVIVVVALIAGFFLTYLIVYLTGD' A
#
# COMPACT_ATOMS: atom_id res chain seq x y z
N MET A 1 -3.30 -22.42 -7.56
CA MET A 1 -3.12 -21.86 -8.91
C MET A 1 -1.67 -22.04 -9.28
N THR A 2 -1.35 -22.89 -10.25
CA THR A 2 -0.01 -23.01 -10.81
C THR A 2 0.12 -21.94 -11.89
N SER A 3 1.01 -20.97 -11.68
CA SER A 3 1.25 -19.92 -12.68
C SER A 3 1.96 -20.55 -13.90
N PRO A 4 1.57 -20.22 -15.14
CA PRO A 4 2.32 -20.64 -16.32
C PRO A 4 3.78 -20.21 -16.19
N ASN A 5 4.72 -21.06 -16.61
CA ASN A 5 6.12 -20.69 -16.69
C ASN A 5 6.23 -19.41 -17.55
N PRO A 6 6.76 -18.30 -17.02
CA PRO A 6 6.89 -17.06 -17.78
C PRO A 6 8.00 -17.15 -18.85
N ASP A 7 8.87 -18.17 -18.75
CA ASP A 7 9.99 -18.31 -19.66
C ASP A 7 9.56 -18.85 -21.03
N PRO A 8 10.05 -18.24 -22.12
CA PRO A 8 9.78 -18.72 -23.48
C PRO A 8 10.33 -20.13 -23.72
N ASP A 9 9.59 -20.97 -24.45
CA ASP A 9 9.99 -22.36 -24.75
C ASP A 9 11.18 -22.38 -25.73
N PRO A 10 12.35 -22.93 -25.34
CA PRO A 10 13.53 -23.02 -26.19
C PRO A 10 13.30 -23.77 -27.51
N ARG A 11 12.26 -24.62 -27.60
CA ARG A 11 11.90 -25.33 -28.84
C ARG A 11 11.21 -24.43 -29.87
N THR A 12 10.70 -23.29 -29.45
CA THR A 12 9.88 -22.39 -30.27
C THR A 12 10.45 -20.97 -30.36
N THR A 13 11.47 -20.66 -29.55
CA THR A 13 12.12 -19.36 -29.53
C THR A 13 13.51 -19.45 -30.17
N PRO A 14 13.71 -18.83 -31.35
CA PRO A 14 15.02 -18.82 -32.02
C PRO A 14 16.09 -18.17 -31.15
N GLY A 15 17.29 -18.74 -31.16
CA GLY A 15 18.45 -18.22 -30.40
C GLY A 15 18.53 -18.67 -28.95
N LEU A 16 17.53 -19.41 -28.44
CA LEU A 16 17.62 -20.00 -27.10
C LEU A 16 18.33 -21.35 -27.13
N GLU A 17 19.38 -21.51 -26.34
CA GLU A 17 19.94 -22.83 -26.09
C GLU A 17 19.00 -23.67 -25.19
N PRO A 18 19.14 -25.01 -25.16
CA PRO A 18 18.33 -25.92 -24.33
C PRO A 18 18.32 -25.69 -22.80
N GLY A 19 18.90 -24.60 -22.30
CA GLY A 19 18.85 -24.14 -20.91
C GLY A 19 18.20 -22.76 -20.71
N GLY A 20 17.58 -22.17 -21.75
CA GLY A 20 16.98 -20.83 -21.68
C GLY A 20 17.97 -19.66 -21.78
N GLY A 21 19.24 -19.96 -22.06
CA GLY A 21 20.27 -18.96 -22.35
C GLY A 21 20.26 -18.49 -23.80
N VAL A 22 21.13 -17.53 -24.11
CA VAL A 22 21.49 -17.13 -25.48
C VAL A 22 23.01 -17.14 -25.62
N SER A 23 23.50 -17.18 -26.86
CA SER A 23 24.93 -17.09 -27.17
C SER A 23 25.53 -15.74 -26.75
N PRO A 24 26.83 -15.68 -26.39
CA PRO A 24 27.46 -14.43 -25.97
C PRO A 24 27.39 -13.35 -27.05
N GLY A 25 26.75 -12.22 -26.74
CA GLY A 25 26.55 -11.10 -27.67
C GLY A 25 25.14 -11.02 -28.27
N ASP A 26 24.35 -12.07 -28.14
CA ASP A 26 22.91 -12.03 -28.45
C ASP A 26 22.15 -11.36 -27.30
N THR A 27 21.03 -10.72 -27.64
CA THR A 27 20.14 -10.12 -26.62
C THR A 27 19.29 -11.23 -26.00
N PRO A 28 19.35 -11.45 -24.67
CA PRO A 28 18.50 -12.43 -24.01
C PRO A 28 17.01 -12.18 -24.28
N PRO A 29 16.18 -13.23 -24.32
CA PRO A 29 14.73 -13.07 -24.45
C PRO A 29 14.16 -12.30 -23.24
N ASP A 30 12.99 -11.68 -23.42
CA ASP A 30 12.28 -11.02 -22.33
C ASP A 30 12.06 -12.02 -21.19
N SER A 31 12.79 -11.87 -20.09
CA SER A 31 12.61 -12.67 -18.89
C SER A 31 11.30 -12.22 -18.27
N GLY A 32 10.28 -13.08 -18.30
CA GLY A 32 8.93 -12.70 -17.95
C GLY A 32 8.84 -12.25 -16.48
N GLN A 33 8.96 -10.94 -16.31
CA GLN A 33 8.50 -10.06 -15.25
C GLN A 33 8.52 -10.54 -13.78
N THR A 34 8.84 -9.56 -12.94
CA THR A 34 8.54 -9.44 -11.51
C THR A 34 7.02 -9.39 -11.19
N SER A 35 6.20 -10.14 -11.95
CA SER A 35 4.75 -10.23 -11.81
C SER A 35 4.37 -10.90 -10.49
N GLY A 36 4.43 -10.12 -9.42
CA GLY A 36 4.24 -10.59 -8.05
C GLY A 36 4.66 -9.61 -6.96
N LEU A 37 5.41 -8.54 -7.29
CA LEU A 37 5.82 -7.54 -6.28
C LEU A 37 4.70 -6.59 -5.85
N SER A 38 3.62 -6.49 -6.62
CA SER A 38 2.43 -5.76 -6.21
C SER A 38 1.43 -6.75 -5.60
N HIS A 39 1.67 -7.13 -4.34
CA HIS A 39 0.61 -7.71 -3.53
C HIS A 39 -0.49 -6.65 -3.40
N ARG A 40 -1.76 -7.05 -3.59
CA ARG A 40 -2.90 -6.14 -3.47
C ARG A 40 -2.94 -5.62 -2.04
N GLU A 41 -2.44 -4.41 -1.81
CA GLU A 41 -2.48 -3.74 -0.52
C GLU A 41 -3.95 -3.71 -0.05
N PRO A 42 -4.26 -4.24 1.14
CA PRO A 42 -5.59 -4.12 1.71
C PRO A 42 -5.93 -2.64 1.79
N ARG A 43 -6.98 -2.21 1.07
CA ARG A 43 -7.42 -0.82 1.13
C ARG A 43 -7.75 -0.49 2.59
N PRO A 44 -7.10 0.52 3.20
CA PRO A 44 -7.34 0.85 4.59
C PRO A 44 -8.83 1.13 4.79
N SER A 45 -9.42 0.51 5.81
CA SER A 45 -10.86 0.56 6.01
C SER A 45 -11.28 2.00 6.37
N ARG A 46 -12.21 2.57 5.58
CA ARG A 46 -12.74 3.93 5.80
C ARG A 46 -13.33 4.10 7.21
N LYS A 47 -13.81 3.01 7.82
CA LYS A 47 -14.39 2.99 9.17
C LYS A 47 -13.37 3.41 10.23
N MET A 48 -12.11 3.00 10.10
CA MET A 48 -11.06 3.31 11.08
C MET A 48 -10.70 4.80 11.07
N SER A 49 -10.64 5.41 9.88
CA SER A 49 -10.42 6.85 9.72
C SER A 49 -11.57 7.68 10.31
N ILE A 50 -12.81 7.25 10.11
CA ILE A 50 -13.99 7.93 10.68
C ILE A 50 -13.98 7.84 12.21
N ALA A 51 -13.68 6.66 12.77
CA ALA A 51 -13.60 6.49 14.22
C ALA A 51 -12.55 7.42 14.86
N TRP A 52 -11.39 7.55 14.22
CA TRP A 52 -10.35 8.49 14.66
C TRP A 52 -10.80 9.94 14.56
N LEU A 53 -11.44 10.33 13.45
CA LEU A 53 -11.97 11.69 13.28
C LEU A 53 -12.98 12.05 14.38
N VAL A 54 -13.94 11.16 14.66
CA VAL A 54 -14.93 11.37 15.73
C VAL A 54 -14.25 11.50 17.09
N THR A 55 -13.25 10.67 17.37
CA THR A 55 -12.48 10.72 18.62
C THR A 55 -11.82 12.08 18.81
N VAL A 56 -11.15 12.60 17.77
CA VAL A 56 -10.49 13.91 17.82
C VAL A 56 -11.52 15.02 18.08
N ILE A 57 -12.65 15.01 17.38
CA ILE A 57 -13.70 16.02 17.56
C ILE A 57 -14.21 16.03 19.01
N VAL A 58 -14.45 14.86 19.60
CA VAL A 58 -14.91 14.73 20.99
C VAL A 58 -13.87 15.29 21.95
N VAL A 59 -12.59 14.92 21.80
CA VAL A 59 -11.51 15.40 22.66
C VAL A 59 -11.36 16.92 22.57
N VAL A 60 -11.39 17.48 21.36
CA VAL A 60 -11.33 18.94 21.14
C VAL A 60 -12.52 19.63 21.79
N ALA A 61 -13.73 19.11 21.66
CA ALA A 61 -14.92 19.67 22.28
C ALA A 61 -14.83 19.66 23.82
N LEU A 62 -14.30 18.58 24.42
CA LEU A 62 -14.09 18.49 25.86
C LEU A 62 -13.07 19.51 26.35
N ILE A 63 -11.93 19.64 25.65
CA ILE A 63 -10.89 20.61 26.00
C ILE A 63 -11.43 22.04 25.86
N ALA A 64 -12.09 22.35 24.73
CA ALA A 64 -12.68 23.66 24.50
C ALA A 64 -13.76 23.99 25.56
N GLY A 65 -14.63 23.03 25.89
CA GLY A 65 -15.62 23.18 26.94
C GLY A 65 -15.00 23.40 28.33
N PHE A 66 -13.92 22.67 28.65
CA PHE A 66 -13.18 22.88 29.89
C PHE A 66 -12.61 24.30 29.98
N PHE A 67 -11.92 24.78 28.94
CA PHE A 67 -11.39 26.14 28.95
C PHE A 67 -12.48 27.20 28.97
N LEU A 68 -13.58 26.99 28.24
CA LEU A 68 -14.71 27.92 28.22
C LEU A 68 -15.36 28.03 29.60
N THR A 69 -15.63 26.89 30.25
CA THR A 69 -16.20 26.87 31.61
C THR A 69 -15.22 27.46 32.62
N TYR A 70 -13.94 27.10 32.55
CA TYR A 70 -12.89 27.69 33.39
C TYR A 70 -12.83 29.22 33.24
N LEU A 71 -12.86 29.73 32.02
CA LEU A 71 -12.85 31.17 31.74
C LEU A 71 -14.09 31.86 32.32
N ILE A 72 -15.28 31.28 32.13
CA ILE A 72 -16.52 31.85 32.68
C ILE A 72 -16.44 31.92 34.20
N VAL A 73 -16.01 30.84 34.86
CA VAL A 73 -15.85 30.81 36.32
C VAL A 73 -14.82 31.85 36.77
N TYR A 74 -13.68 31.94 36.10
CA TYR A 74 -12.64 32.92 36.41
C TYR A 74 -13.13 34.37 36.27
N LEU A 75 -13.96 34.66 35.25
CA LEU A 75 -14.49 36.01 35.02
C LEU A 75 -15.68 36.37 35.92
N THR A 76 -16.37 35.37 36.48
CA THR A 76 -17.58 35.57 37.30
C THR A 76 -17.31 35.40 38.80
N GLY A 77 -16.20 34.75 39.17
CA GLY A 77 -15.75 34.68 40.55
C GLY A 77 -14.89 35.91 40.87
N ASP A 78 -15.49 36.89 41.54
CA ASP A 78 -14.80 38.03 42.16
C ASP A 78 -13.75 37.57 43.20
#